data_AF-A0A0D2SQ27-F1
#
_entry.id   AF-A0A0D2SQ27-F1
#
_cell.length_a   1.000
_cell.length_b   1.000
_cell.length_c   1.000
_cell.angle_alpha   90.00
_cell.angle_beta   90.00
_cell.angle_gamma   90.00
#
_symmetry.space_group_name_H-M   'P 1'
#
loop_
_entity.id
_entity.type
_entity.pdbx_description
1 polymer ?
#
loop_
_entity_poly.entity_id
_entity_poly.type
_entity_poly.pdbx_seq_one_letter_code
_entity_poly.pdbx_strand_id
1 'polypeptide(L)'
;MGQSTDLRVPMDQIQNQEQDKVNLHKQGIDDAILMATPKGENIRRPRGRPAGSKNKPKPPIIVTRDSANALRAHAMEVTSGCDVHESLASFARRKQRGICVLSGSGFVTNVTLKQPASSGAIVTLHGRYEILSLLGSILPPPAPPGITGLTIYLAGAQGQVVGGGVVGALIASGPVLIMAASFMNATFDRLPLDDADEVATTAAAAMQNQYHHQNGRHHHLDMADLYGMMPQNLITNGTNPPEIYSWAPGRTMSKT
;
A
#
# COMPACT_ATOMS: atom_id res chain seq x y z
N MET A 1 38.79 -35.41 -34.65
CA MET A 1 37.91 -35.31 -35.84
C MET A 1 36.82 -34.31 -35.46
N GLY A 2 36.99 -33.01 -35.70
CA GLY A 2 36.77 -32.32 -36.99
C GLY A 2 35.25 -32.06 -37.12
N GLN A 3 34.69 -30.87 -37.33
CA GLN A 3 35.07 -29.59 -37.96
C GLN A 3 34.17 -28.50 -37.31
N SER A 4 34.57 -27.29 -36.92
CA SER A 4 35.02 -26.10 -37.67
C SER A 4 34.10 -25.63 -38.80
N THR A 5 33.33 -24.56 -38.57
CA THR A 5 33.07 -23.49 -39.56
C THR A 5 32.81 -22.16 -38.86
N ASP A 6 33.75 -21.25 -39.07
CA ASP A 6 33.71 -19.80 -38.90
C ASP A 6 33.24 -19.15 -40.23
N LEU A 7 33.16 -17.82 -40.28
CA LEU A 7 32.92 -16.89 -41.41
C LEU A 7 31.43 -16.53 -41.65
N ARG A 8 31.00 -15.29 -41.87
CA ARG A 8 31.67 -14.02 -42.24
C ARG A 8 30.67 -12.85 -42.11
N VAL A 9 31.14 -11.68 -41.70
CA VAL A 9 30.48 -10.36 -41.85
C VAL A 9 30.72 -9.83 -43.28
N PRO A 10 29.79 -9.03 -43.84
CA PRO A 10 30.11 -7.65 -44.27
C PRO A 10 28.96 -6.70 -43.82
N MET A 11 29.09 -5.48 -43.30
CA MET A 11 29.97 -4.32 -43.52
C MET A 11 30.03 -3.86 -44.98
N ASP A 12 29.12 -2.93 -45.31
CA ASP A 12 29.35 -1.88 -46.30
C ASP A 12 28.78 -0.55 -45.79
N GLN A 13 29.71 0.39 -45.55
CA GLN A 13 29.50 1.83 -45.53
C GLN A 13 29.64 2.36 -46.95
N ILE A 14 28.83 3.35 -47.36
CA ILE A 14 29.20 4.50 -48.22
C ILE A 14 28.14 5.58 -47.90
N GLN A 15 28.38 6.70 -47.20
CA GLN A 15 29.26 7.86 -47.41
C GLN A 15 28.68 8.89 -48.41
N ASN A 16 28.90 10.18 -48.07
CA ASN A 16 28.70 11.43 -48.82
C ASN A 16 27.49 12.27 -48.38
N GLN A 17 27.55 13.59 -48.28
CA GLN A 17 28.66 14.54 -48.20
C GLN A 17 28.07 15.88 -47.76
N GLU A 18 28.97 16.72 -47.33
CA GLU A 18 28.84 18.06 -46.79
C GLU A 18 28.47 19.13 -47.87
N GLN A 19 27.89 20.24 -47.38
CA GLN A 19 27.83 21.60 -47.96
C GLN A 19 26.85 21.91 -49.11
N ASP A 20 25.97 22.88 -48.86
CA ASP A 20 25.86 24.05 -49.75
C ASP A 20 25.42 25.32 -48.97
N LYS A 21 26.32 26.31 -48.95
CA LYS A 21 26.05 27.71 -48.59
C LYS A 21 25.87 28.46 -49.90
N VAL A 22 24.74 29.14 -50.15
CA VAL A 22 24.75 30.49 -50.75
C VAL A 22 23.42 31.19 -50.45
N ASN A 23 23.44 32.28 -49.68
CA ASN A 23 22.42 33.32 -49.77
C ASN A 23 23.16 34.65 -49.88
N LEU A 24 23.35 35.11 -51.12
CA LEU A 24 23.79 36.45 -51.46
C LEU A 24 22.77 37.03 -52.45
N HIS A 25 22.05 38.07 -52.02
CA HIS A 25 21.60 39.09 -52.95
C HIS A 25 21.42 40.44 -52.27
N LYS A 26 21.86 41.46 -53.03
CA LYS A 26 21.80 42.93 -52.84
C LYS A 26 22.97 43.51 -52.03
N GLN A 27 24.05 43.99 -52.68
CA GLN A 27 24.16 45.28 -53.42
C GLN A 27 23.48 46.42 -52.64
N GLY A 28 24.11 47.49 -52.18
CA GLY A 28 25.46 48.04 -52.37
C GLY A 28 25.34 49.56 -52.24
N ILE A 29 26.27 50.18 -51.49
CA ILE A 29 26.84 51.55 -51.63
C ILE A 29 25.79 52.72 -51.44
N ASP A 30 26.02 53.91 -50.87
CA ASP A 30 27.17 54.81 -50.65
C ASP A 30 26.84 55.79 -49.50
N ASP A 31 27.89 56.26 -48.81
CA ASP A 31 27.90 57.39 -47.89
C ASP A 31 27.69 58.74 -48.60
N ALA A 32 26.93 59.67 -48.00
CA ALA A 32 27.18 61.10 -48.12
C ALA A 32 26.55 61.92 -46.96
N ILE A 33 27.42 62.73 -46.37
CA ILE A 33 27.28 63.68 -45.27
C ILE A 33 26.30 64.82 -45.59
N LEU A 34 25.62 65.41 -44.58
CA LEU A 34 25.52 66.87 -44.33
C LEU A 34 24.68 67.22 -43.08
N MET A 35 25.21 68.16 -42.30
CA MET A 35 24.75 68.67 -41.00
C MET A 35 23.52 69.60 -41.10
N ALA A 36 22.58 69.51 -40.15
CA ALA A 36 21.79 70.65 -39.66
C ALA A 36 21.14 70.36 -38.28
N THR A 37 21.23 71.36 -37.39
CA THR A 37 20.85 71.41 -35.96
C THR A 37 19.33 71.46 -35.68
N PRO A 38 18.89 71.29 -34.41
CA PRO A 38 17.63 70.66 -34.04
C PRO A 38 16.46 71.63 -33.87
N LYS A 39 15.23 71.17 -34.13
CA LYS A 39 14.01 71.82 -33.61
C LYS A 39 13.00 70.78 -33.13
N GLY A 40 12.82 70.82 -31.81
CA GLY A 40 11.68 70.40 -31.00
C GLY A 40 10.62 69.48 -31.62
N GLU A 41 10.52 68.29 -31.04
CA GLU A 41 9.24 67.81 -30.52
C GLU A 41 9.51 66.90 -29.33
N ASN A 42 8.82 67.12 -28.22
CA ASN A 42 8.90 66.26 -27.05
C ASN A 42 8.27 64.90 -27.38
N ILE A 43 9.02 64.00 -28.00
CA ILE A 43 8.65 62.59 -28.10
C ILE A 43 8.84 62.01 -26.70
N ARG A 44 7.79 62.09 -25.89
CA ARG A 44 7.67 61.34 -24.65
C ARG A 44 7.78 59.87 -25.02
N ARG A 45 8.97 59.28 -24.83
CA ARG A 45 9.15 57.83 -24.91
C ARG A 45 8.10 57.23 -23.98
N PRO A 46 7.21 56.34 -24.46
CA PRO A 46 6.25 55.72 -23.57
C PRO A 46 7.03 54.94 -22.52
N ARG A 47 7.13 55.51 -21.31
CA ARG A 47 7.64 54.79 -20.15
C ARG A 47 6.59 53.76 -19.80
N GLY A 48 6.80 52.54 -20.26
CA GLY A 48 5.90 51.43 -20.06
C GLY A 48 6.41 50.21 -20.80
N ARG A 49 5.99 49.05 -20.34
CA ARG A 49 6.23 47.76 -21.00
C ARG A 49 5.79 47.89 -22.47
N PRO A 50 6.54 47.38 -23.47
CA PRO A 50 6.20 47.51 -24.88
C PRO A 50 4.73 47.18 -25.16
N ALA A 51 4.09 47.99 -26.03
CA ALA A 51 2.74 47.71 -26.50
C ALA A 51 2.73 46.32 -27.15
N GLY A 52 2.01 45.38 -26.53
CA GLY A 52 2.00 43.97 -26.94
C GLY A 52 2.55 42.99 -25.91
N SER A 53 3.08 43.45 -24.79
CA SER A 53 3.46 42.58 -23.67
C SER A 53 2.24 42.07 -22.89
N LYS A 54 1.34 41.35 -23.57
CA LYS A 54 0.33 40.54 -22.90
C LYS A 54 1.07 39.48 -22.09
N ASN A 55 0.79 39.42 -20.79
CA ASN A 55 1.26 38.33 -19.95
C ASN A 55 0.68 37.05 -20.56
N LYS A 56 1.47 36.31 -21.37
CA LYS A 56 1.02 35.02 -21.86
C LYS A 56 0.71 34.22 -20.60
N PRO A 57 -0.53 33.76 -20.38
CA PRO A 57 -0.82 32.90 -19.24
C PRO A 57 0.21 31.78 -19.30
N LYS A 58 0.93 31.56 -18.20
CA LYS A 58 1.88 30.45 -18.12
C LYS A 58 1.14 29.21 -18.63
N PRO A 59 1.69 28.47 -19.62
CA PRO A 59 1.01 27.28 -20.10
C PRO A 59 0.69 26.41 -18.88
N PRO A 60 -0.54 25.90 -18.77
CA PRO A 60 -0.93 25.10 -17.63
C PRO A 60 0.10 23.97 -17.48
N ILE A 61 0.64 23.81 -16.29
CA ILE A 61 1.50 22.67 -15.98
C ILE A 61 0.57 21.46 -15.95
N ILE A 62 0.42 20.80 -17.09
CA ILE A 62 -0.27 19.52 -17.14
C ILE A 62 0.72 18.51 -16.57
N VAL A 63 0.47 18.06 -15.33
CA VAL A 63 1.20 16.94 -14.74
C VAL A 63 0.68 15.67 -15.43
N THR A 64 1.19 15.39 -16.64
CA THR A 64 0.86 14.19 -17.42
C THR A 64 1.65 12.96 -16.99
N ARG A 65 2.51 13.09 -15.98
CA ARG A 65 3.40 12.03 -15.54
C ARG A 65 2.80 11.36 -14.32
N ASP A 66 2.29 10.14 -14.51
CA ASP A 66 2.09 9.22 -13.40
C ASP A 66 3.40 9.14 -12.62
N SER A 67 3.38 9.56 -11.36
CA SER A 67 4.54 9.37 -10.50
C SER A 67 4.79 7.87 -10.33
N ALA A 68 6.05 7.44 -10.26
CA ALA A 68 6.36 6.02 -10.03
C ALA A 68 5.68 5.47 -8.75
N ASN A 69 5.43 6.35 -7.78
CA ASN A 69 4.81 6.03 -6.51
C ASN A 69 3.28 6.13 -6.53
N ALA A 70 2.66 6.42 -7.68
CA ALA A 70 1.21 6.51 -7.78
C ALA A 70 0.54 5.17 -7.43
N LEU A 71 -0.54 5.26 -6.65
CA LEU A 71 -1.41 4.11 -6.40
C LEU A 71 -2.04 3.66 -7.72
N ARG A 72 -2.01 2.35 -7.98
CA ARG A 72 -2.76 1.77 -9.10
C ARG A 72 -3.89 0.91 -8.59
N ALA A 73 -5.10 1.20 -9.05
CA ALA A 73 -6.27 0.37 -8.84
C ALA A 73 -6.18 -0.91 -9.68
N HIS A 74 -6.64 -2.01 -9.12
CA HIS A 74 -6.74 -3.31 -9.77
C HIS A 74 -8.10 -3.93 -9.47
N ALA A 75 -8.72 -4.49 -10.50
CA ALA A 75 -9.74 -5.51 -10.36
C ALA A 75 -9.06 -6.84 -10.70
N MET A 76 -8.96 -7.74 -9.72
CA MET A 76 -8.28 -9.03 -9.86
C MET A 76 -9.30 -10.15 -9.70
N GLU A 77 -9.33 -11.08 -10.64
CA GLU A 77 -10.12 -12.29 -10.52
C GLU A 77 -9.23 -13.46 -10.10
N VAL A 78 -9.67 -14.20 -9.08
CA VAL A 78 -9.09 -15.47 -8.67
C VAL A 78 -10.03 -16.58 -9.09
N THR A 79 -9.50 -17.53 -9.86
CA THR A 79 -10.26 -18.66 -10.38
C THR A 79 -10.61 -19.68 -9.29
N SER A 80 -11.70 -20.42 -9.52
CA SER A 80 -12.11 -21.51 -8.62
C SER A 80 -10.99 -22.53 -8.41
N GLY A 81 -10.85 -23.03 -7.18
CA GLY A 81 -9.81 -23.98 -6.76
C GLY A 81 -8.46 -23.36 -6.43
N CYS A 82 -8.26 -22.06 -6.69
CA CYS A 82 -7.01 -21.38 -6.35
C CYS A 82 -7.05 -20.78 -4.94
N ASP A 83 -5.88 -20.70 -4.31
CA ASP A 83 -5.68 -19.98 -3.07
C ASP A 83 -5.63 -18.47 -3.36
N VAL A 84 -6.55 -17.73 -2.75
CA VAL A 84 -6.69 -16.27 -2.87
C VAL A 84 -5.46 -15.55 -2.29
N HIS A 85 -5.01 -15.96 -1.10
CA HIS A 85 -3.85 -15.33 -0.45
C HIS A 85 -2.58 -15.57 -1.26
N GLU A 86 -2.36 -16.80 -1.73
CA GLU A 86 -1.18 -17.13 -2.56
C GLU A 86 -1.21 -16.41 -3.91
N SER A 87 -2.38 -16.28 -4.53
CA SER A 87 -2.55 -15.56 -5.80
C SER A 87 -2.15 -14.09 -5.67
N LEU A 88 -2.62 -13.42 -4.61
CA LEU A 88 -2.25 -12.04 -4.31
C LEU A 88 -0.76 -11.89 -3.94
N ALA A 89 -0.22 -12.79 -3.12
CA ALA A 89 1.21 -12.79 -2.78
C ALA A 89 2.10 -12.99 -4.02
N SER A 90 1.69 -13.88 -4.92
CA SER A 90 2.37 -14.08 -6.21
C SER A 90 2.27 -12.87 -7.12
N PHE A 91 1.14 -12.15 -7.13
CA PHE A 91 1.03 -10.88 -7.83
C PHE A 91 1.99 -9.82 -7.26
N ALA A 92 1.98 -9.62 -5.94
CA ALA A 92 2.84 -8.66 -5.24
C ALA A 92 4.33 -8.91 -5.54
N ARG A 93 4.75 -10.17 -5.43
CA ARG A 93 6.12 -10.62 -5.72
C ARG A 93 6.50 -10.45 -7.18
N ARG A 94 5.63 -10.80 -8.14
CA ARG A 94 5.94 -10.62 -9.57
C ARG A 94 6.05 -9.15 -9.98
N LYS A 95 5.25 -8.28 -9.37
CA LYS A 95 5.25 -6.84 -9.68
C LYS A 95 6.21 -6.03 -8.82
N GLN A 96 6.77 -6.63 -7.75
CA GLN A 96 7.56 -5.91 -6.74
C GLN A 96 6.80 -4.69 -6.18
N ARG A 97 5.51 -4.88 -5.87
CA ARG A 97 4.61 -3.84 -5.33
C ARG A 97 3.78 -4.40 -4.20
N GLY A 98 3.53 -3.57 -3.18
CA GLY A 98 2.57 -3.86 -2.13
C GLY A 98 1.14 -3.84 -2.68
N ILE A 99 0.25 -4.60 -2.06
CA ILE A 99 -1.19 -4.65 -2.35
C ILE A 99 -1.95 -4.30 -1.07
N CYS A 100 -2.91 -3.39 -1.18
CA CYS A 100 -3.94 -3.13 -0.20
C CYS A 100 -5.27 -3.61 -0.78
N VAL A 101 -5.89 -4.61 -0.15
CA VAL A 101 -7.20 -5.14 -0.54
C VAL A 101 -8.27 -4.21 0.02
N LEU A 102 -9.09 -3.67 -0.87
CA LEU A 102 -10.16 -2.72 -0.56
C LEU A 102 -11.50 -3.43 -0.39
N SER A 103 -11.72 -4.49 -1.18
CA SER A 103 -12.86 -5.38 -1.06
C SER A 103 -12.61 -6.69 -1.80
N GLY A 104 -13.40 -7.70 -1.46
CA GLY A 104 -13.49 -8.94 -2.22
C GLY A 104 -14.90 -9.52 -2.15
N SER A 105 -15.34 -10.14 -3.25
CA SER A 105 -16.63 -10.80 -3.36
C SER A 105 -16.49 -12.14 -4.06
N GLY A 106 -17.33 -13.11 -3.70
CA GLY A 106 -17.28 -14.46 -4.22
C GLY A 106 -17.50 -15.49 -3.13
N PHE A 107 -17.07 -16.74 -3.39
CA PHE A 107 -17.26 -17.85 -2.46
C PHE A 107 -15.94 -18.55 -2.16
N VAL A 108 -15.78 -18.98 -0.91
CA VAL A 108 -14.62 -19.72 -0.43
C VAL A 108 -15.05 -21.00 0.27
N THR A 109 -14.12 -21.93 0.46
CA THR A 109 -14.38 -23.21 1.12
C THR A 109 -13.33 -23.54 2.17
N ASN A 110 -13.73 -24.25 3.23
CA ASN A 110 -12.85 -24.78 4.28
C ASN A 110 -11.89 -23.72 4.86
N VAL A 111 -12.45 -22.63 5.36
CA VAL A 111 -11.67 -21.46 5.79
C VAL A 111 -11.19 -21.64 7.22
N THR A 112 -9.91 -21.34 7.48
CA THR A 112 -9.37 -21.30 8.84
C THR A 112 -9.13 -19.86 9.26
N LEU A 113 -9.67 -19.48 10.42
CA LEU A 113 -9.66 -18.12 10.93
C LEU A 113 -9.01 -18.07 12.32
N LYS A 114 -8.18 -17.06 12.55
CA LYS A 114 -7.78 -16.61 13.88
C LYS A 114 -8.79 -15.57 14.36
N GLN A 115 -9.52 -15.89 15.42
CA GLN A 115 -10.54 -15.02 15.98
C GLN A 115 -9.94 -14.08 17.05
N PRO A 116 -10.00 -12.75 16.85
CA PRO A 116 -9.51 -11.80 17.86
C PRO A 116 -10.30 -11.89 19.18
N ALA A 117 -11.61 -12.12 19.10
CA ALA A 117 -12.52 -12.12 20.24
C ALA A 117 -12.37 -13.33 21.19
N SER A 118 -11.60 -14.36 20.81
CA SER A 118 -11.46 -15.62 21.58
C SER A 118 -10.01 -15.90 21.99
N SER A 119 -9.29 -14.87 22.44
CA SER A 119 -7.87 -15.00 22.83
C SER A 119 -6.97 -15.55 21.68
N GLY A 120 -7.31 -15.20 20.44
CA GLY A 120 -6.58 -15.66 19.27
C GLY A 120 -6.80 -17.13 18.90
N ALA A 121 -7.91 -17.75 19.35
CA ALA A 121 -8.23 -19.12 18.97
C ALA A 121 -8.32 -19.27 17.44
N ILE A 122 -7.86 -20.42 16.97
CA ILE A 122 -7.92 -20.80 15.57
C ILE A 122 -9.14 -21.69 15.37
N VAL A 123 -10.03 -21.30 14.46
CA VAL A 123 -11.27 -22.03 14.15
C VAL A 123 -11.26 -22.39 12.66
N THR A 124 -11.50 -23.65 12.36
CA THR A 124 -11.68 -24.14 10.99
C THR A 124 -13.17 -24.28 10.70
N LEU A 125 -13.61 -23.61 9.65
CA LEU A 125 -14.98 -23.55 9.18
C LEU A 125 -15.11 -24.43 7.95
N HIS A 126 -15.82 -25.54 8.08
CA HIS A 126 -16.01 -26.49 6.99
C HIS A 126 -17.25 -26.16 6.17
N GLY A 127 -17.11 -26.28 4.84
CA GLY A 127 -18.17 -25.98 3.88
C GLY A 127 -17.90 -24.71 3.07
N ARG A 128 -18.92 -24.29 2.32
CA ARG A 128 -18.86 -23.15 1.41
C ARG A 128 -19.45 -21.90 2.07
N TYR A 129 -18.74 -20.80 1.96
CA TYR A 129 -19.11 -19.51 2.55
C TYR A 129 -19.06 -18.40 1.51
N GLU A 130 -19.96 -17.43 1.64
CA GLU A 130 -19.94 -16.20 0.85
C GLU A 130 -19.04 -15.16 1.51
N ILE A 131 -18.20 -14.50 0.72
CA ILE A 131 -17.39 -13.38 1.19
C ILE A 131 -18.27 -12.14 1.30
N LEU A 132 -18.43 -11.64 2.52
CA LEU A 132 -19.09 -10.36 2.79
C LEU A 132 -18.10 -9.21 2.76
N SER A 133 -16.89 -9.44 3.27
CA SER A 133 -15.81 -8.47 3.28
C SER A 133 -14.47 -9.19 3.29
N LEU A 134 -13.52 -8.67 2.52
CA LEU A 134 -12.13 -9.09 2.49
C LEU A 134 -11.28 -7.83 2.48
N LEU A 135 -10.43 -7.69 3.49
CA LEU A 135 -9.54 -6.55 3.67
C LEU A 135 -8.16 -7.03 4.07
N GLY A 136 -7.14 -6.20 3.89
CA GLY A 136 -5.80 -6.48 4.37
C GLY A 136 -4.73 -6.00 3.42
N SER A 137 -3.50 -6.39 3.70
CA SER A 137 -2.36 -6.00 2.89
C SER A 137 -1.38 -7.14 2.70
N ILE A 138 -0.72 -7.13 1.54
CA ILE A 138 0.28 -8.11 1.17
C ILE A 138 1.49 -7.36 0.61
N LEU A 139 2.66 -7.63 1.18
CA LEU A 139 3.91 -6.98 0.80
C LEU A 139 4.88 -8.00 0.21
N PRO A 140 5.58 -7.65 -0.89
CA PRO A 140 6.63 -8.51 -1.42
C PRO A 140 7.83 -8.56 -0.46
N PRO A 141 8.57 -9.69 -0.38
CA PRO A 141 9.83 -9.75 0.36
C PRO A 141 10.83 -8.71 -0.16
N PRO A 142 11.66 -8.08 0.70
CA PRO A 142 11.78 -8.28 2.15
C PRO A 142 10.73 -7.47 2.94
N ALA A 143 9.75 -8.16 3.52
CA ALA A 143 8.71 -7.56 4.35
C ALA A 143 8.86 -8.05 5.81
N PRO A 144 8.81 -7.16 6.82
CA PRO A 144 8.79 -7.56 8.22
C PRO A 144 7.68 -8.61 8.52
N PRO A 145 7.93 -9.59 9.39
CA PRO A 145 6.90 -10.52 9.83
C PRO A 145 5.72 -9.78 10.49
N GLY A 146 4.50 -10.26 10.28
CA GLY A 146 3.29 -9.79 10.98
C GLY A 146 2.57 -8.58 10.37
N ILE A 147 3.11 -7.96 9.32
CA ILE A 147 2.44 -6.82 8.64
C ILE A 147 1.55 -7.25 7.47
N THR A 148 1.78 -8.46 6.93
CA THR A 148 0.97 -9.05 5.87
C THR A 148 -0.15 -9.88 6.50
N GLY A 149 -1.33 -9.82 5.91
CA GLY A 149 -2.47 -10.59 6.37
C GLY A 149 -3.76 -10.15 5.71
N LEU A 150 -4.73 -11.05 5.73
CA LEU A 150 -6.09 -10.78 5.28
C LEU A 150 -7.05 -10.99 6.45
N THR A 151 -8.02 -10.09 6.58
CA THR A 151 -9.16 -10.22 7.47
C THR A 151 -10.39 -10.42 6.60
N ILE A 152 -11.22 -11.38 6.97
CA ILE A 152 -12.39 -11.78 6.19
C ILE A 152 -13.62 -11.88 7.08
N TYR A 153 -14.77 -11.52 6.51
CA TYR A 153 -16.09 -11.79 7.06
C TYR A 153 -16.88 -12.63 6.07
N LEU A 154 -17.53 -13.68 6.58
CA LEU A 154 -18.12 -14.74 5.81
C LEU A 154 -19.57 -14.97 6.26
N ALA A 155 -20.47 -15.20 5.30
CA ALA A 155 -21.81 -15.70 5.55
C ALA A 155 -21.90 -17.20 5.27
N GLY A 156 -22.50 -17.95 6.20
CA GLY A 156 -22.91 -19.33 5.99
C GLY A 156 -24.35 -19.45 5.51
N ALA A 157 -24.74 -20.66 5.10
CA ALA A 157 -26.06 -20.92 4.51
C ALA A 157 -27.25 -20.69 5.47
N GLN A 158 -27.02 -20.63 6.79
CA GLN A 158 -28.02 -20.41 7.82
C GLN A 158 -28.10 -18.94 8.27
N GLY A 159 -27.47 -18.01 7.52
CA GLY A 159 -27.47 -16.58 7.83
C GLY A 159 -26.52 -16.18 8.97
N GLN A 160 -25.71 -17.12 9.46
CA GLN A 160 -24.64 -16.85 10.41
C GLN A 160 -23.49 -16.10 9.75
N VAL A 161 -22.92 -15.14 10.47
CA VAL A 161 -21.73 -14.40 10.05
C VAL A 161 -20.57 -14.71 10.98
N VAL A 162 -19.42 -15.02 10.38
CA VAL A 162 -18.18 -15.35 11.09
C VAL A 162 -17.04 -14.57 10.45
N GLY A 163 -16.10 -14.08 11.27
CA GLY A 163 -14.98 -13.29 10.78
C GLY A 163 -13.73 -13.42 11.64
N GLY A 164 -12.60 -13.04 11.05
CA GLY A 164 -11.30 -13.11 11.68
C GLY A 164 -10.15 -12.94 10.68
N GLY A 165 -8.93 -13.04 11.19
CA GLY A 165 -7.73 -13.09 10.35
C GLY A 165 -7.63 -14.45 9.65
N VAL A 166 -7.38 -14.45 8.35
CA VAL A 166 -7.19 -15.68 7.57
C VAL A 166 -5.88 -16.35 7.98
N VAL A 167 -5.94 -17.65 8.27
CA VAL A 167 -4.78 -18.48 8.57
C VAL A 167 -4.76 -19.65 7.61
N GLY A 168 -3.59 -19.94 7.04
CA GLY A 168 -3.45 -21.01 6.05
C GLY A 168 -4.12 -20.66 4.72
N ALA A 169 -4.63 -21.68 4.03
CA ALA A 169 -5.14 -21.54 2.68
C ALA A 169 -6.55 -20.92 2.65
N LEU A 170 -6.77 -20.01 1.72
CA LEU A 170 -8.09 -19.42 1.43
C LEU A 170 -8.54 -19.84 0.03
N ILE A 171 -9.17 -21.01 -0.07
CA ILE A 171 -9.51 -21.63 -1.36
C ILE A 171 -10.80 -21.06 -1.92
N ALA A 172 -10.74 -20.54 -3.15
CA ALA A 172 -11.89 -20.09 -3.90
C ALA A 172 -12.79 -21.27 -4.30
N SER A 173 -14.08 -21.21 -3.99
CA SER A 173 -15.09 -22.19 -4.41
C SER A 173 -15.82 -21.77 -5.70
N GLY A 174 -15.46 -20.63 -6.27
CA GLY A 174 -15.96 -20.01 -7.49
C GLY A 174 -15.09 -18.80 -7.83
N PRO A 175 -15.37 -18.03 -8.90
CA PRO A 175 -14.64 -16.80 -9.16
C PRO A 175 -14.73 -15.84 -7.96
N VAL A 176 -13.58 -15.35 -7.50
CA VAL A 176 -13.48 -14.32 -6.47
C VAL A 176 -12.93 -13.06 -7.10
N LEU A 177 -13.72 -11.98 -7.05
CA LEU A 177 -13.31 -10.67 -7.55
C LEU A 177 -12.76 -9.84 -6.38
N ILE A 178 -11.60 -9.22 -6.60
CA ILE A 178 -10.87 -8.47 -5.59
C ILE A 178 -10.57 -7.09 -6.14
N MET A 179 -11.05 -6.07 -5.42
CA MET A 179 -10.67 -4.68 -5.67
C MET A 179 -9.49 -4.33 -4.78
N ALA A 180 -8.38 -3.89 -5.38
CA ALA A 180 -7.16 -3.60 -4.64
C ALA A 180 -6.46 -2.34 -5.16
N ALA A 181 -5.71 -1.68 -4.28
CA ALA A 181 -4.75 -0.66 -4.65
C ALA A 181 -3.34 -1.23 -4.51
N SER A 182 -2.45 -0.89 -5.43
CA SER A 182 -1.04 -1.29 -5.35
C SER A 182 -0.13 -0.07 -5.26
N PHE A 183 0.92 -0.20 -4.46
CA PHE A 183 1.83 0.88 -4.09
C PHE A 183 3.29 0.43 -4.09
N MET A 184 4.19 1.40 -4.12
CA MET A 184 5.64 1.19 -4.02
C MET A 184 6.14 1.82 -2.72
N ASN A 185 7.35 1.42 -2.30
CA ASN A 185 8.04 1.98 -1.13
C ASN A 185 7.20 1.91 0.16
N ALA A 186 6.69 0.72 0.48
CA ALA A 186 6.04 0.48 1.76
C ALA A 186 7.03 0.76 2.91
N THR A 187 6.66 1.65 3.83
CA THR A 187 7.38 1.85 5.09
C THR A 187 6.62 1.19 6.23
N PHE A 188 7.36 0.77 7.25
CA PHE A 188 6.79 0.24 8.48
C PHE A 188 7.32 1.06 9.65
N ASP A 189 6.42 1.78 10.29
CA ASP A 189 6.71 2.62 11.45
C ASP A 189 5.99 2.04 12.66
N ARG A 190 6.74 1.70 13.72
CA ARG A 190 6.15 1.28 14.99
C ARG A 190 5.76 2.53 15.77
N LEU A 191 4.46 2.71 15.96
CA LEU A 191 3.94 3.75 16.85
C LEU A 191 4.03 3.28 18.30
N PRO A 192 4.18 4.19 19.29
CA PRO A 192 4.18 3.83 20.70
C PRO A 192 2.93 3.02 21.05
N LEU A 193 3.13 1.92 21.76
CA LEU A 193 2.07 1.14 22.39
C LEU A 193 2.18 1.47 23.89
N ASP A 194 1.08 1.86 24.54
CA ASP A 194 1.06 1.86 26.00
C ASP A 194 1.16 0.40 26.45
N ASP A 195 2.19 0.05 27.23
CA ASP A 195 2.62 -1.33 27.54
C ASP A 195 1.64 -2.18 28.39
N ALA A 196 0.32 -1.96 28.30
CA ALA A 196 -0.65 -2.62 29.15
C ALA A 196 -0.94 -4.10 28.78
N ASP A 197 -0.59 -4.54 27.57
CA ASP A 197 -1.02 -5.87 27.05
C ASP A 197 0.13 -6.86 26.75
N GLU A 198 1.40 -6.52 27.02
CA GLU A 198 2.56 -7.37 26.66
C GLU A 198 3.13 -8.22 27.82
N VAL A 199 2.39 -8.41 28.92
CA VAL A 199 2.86 -9.17 30.10
C VAL A 199 2.41 -10.64 30.11
N ALA A 200 1.49 -11.05 29.24
CA ALA A 200 0.97 -12.43 29.25
C ALA A 200 1.79 -13.45 28.44
N THR A 201 2.55 -13.04 27.43
CA THR A 201 3.21 -13.96 26.47
C THR A 201 4.67 -14.25 26.80
N THR A 202 5.36 -13.38 27.53
CA THR A 202 6.76 -13.58 27.94
C THR A 202 6.90 -14.41 29.23
N ALA A 203 5.89 -14.38 30.10
CA ALA A 203 5.86 -15.19 31.33
C ALA A 203 5.76 -16.71 31.06
N ALA A 204 5.04 -17.11 30.00
CA ALA A 204 4.90 -18.52 29.64
C ALA A 204 6.19 -19.10 29.02
N ALA A 205 6.96 -18.30 28.28
CA ALA A 205 8.22 -18.74 27.66
C ALA A 205 9.38 -18.81 28.67
N ALA A 206 9.39 -17.96 29.70
CA ALA A 206 10.40 -18.00 30.74
C ALA A 206 10.29 -19.25 31.64
N MET A 207 9.09 -19.81 31.79
CA MET A 207 8.84 -20.96 32.67
C MET A 207 9.26 -22.31 32.06
N GLN A 208 9.32 -22.42 30.73
CA GLN A 208 9.72 -23.66 30.04
C GLN A 208 11.26 -23.85 30.03
N ASN A 209 12.04 -22.78 30.15
CA ASN A 209 13.49 -22.82 29.91
C ASN A 209 14.34 -23.08 31.18
N GLN A 210 13.72 -23.27 32.35
CA GLN A 210 14.44 -23.59 33.60
C GLN A 210 14.55 -25.09 33.92
N TYR A 211 13.91 -25.99 33.17
CA TYR A 211 13.89 -27.43 33.50
C TYR A 211 15.00 -28.28 32.87
N HIS A 212 15.96 -27.72 32.12
CA HIS A 212 16.99 -28.51 31.42
C HIS A 212 18.43 -28.36 31.94
N HIS A 213 18.69 -27.61 33.01
CA HIS A 213 20.04 -27.49 33.60
C HIS A 213 20.06 -27.58 35.12
N GLN A 214 20.07 -28.80 35.66
CA GLN A 214 21.10 -29.29 36.60
C GLN A 214 20.72 -30.65 37.17
N ASN A 215 21.39 -31.69 36.70
CA ASN A 215 21.45 -32.98 37.35
C ASN A 215 22.72 -33.00 38.22
N GLY A 216 22.57 -32.90 39.53
CA GLY A 216 23.70 -32.87 40.47
C GLY A 216 23.24 -32.62 41.90
N ARG A 217 22.96 -33.72 42.61
CA ARG A 217 22.81 -33.89 44.07
C ARG A 217 22.97 -32.64 44.94
N HIS A 218 22.02 -32.35 45.82
CA HIS A 218 22.22 -32.22 47.27
C HIS A 218 20.85 -32.15 47.98
N HIS A 219 20.70 -32.89 49.08
CA HIS A 219 19.52 -32.92 49.93
C HIS A 219 19.27 -31.59 50.64
N HIS A 220 18.05 -31.05 50.57
CA HIS A 220 17.45 -30.23 51.63
C HIS A 220 15.93 -30.18 51.46
N LEU A 221 15.19 -30.59 52.50
CA LEU A 221 13.75 -30.37 52.62
C LEU A 221 13.53 -29.01 53.28
N ASP A 222 12.51 -28.26 52.82
CA ASP A 222 11.40 -27.70 53.63
C ASP A 222 10.93 -26.28 53.21
N MET A 223 9.61 -26.07 53.40
CA MET A 223 8.92 -24.83 53.77
C MET A 223 8.43 -23.85 52.69
N ALA A 224 7.70 -24.31 51.67
CA ALA A 224 6.82 -23.39 50.90
C ALA A 224 5.47 -23.99 50.41
N ASP A 225 5.12 -25.22 50.80
CA ASP A 225 3.79 -25.81 50.53
C ASP A 225 2.70 -25.40 51.55
N LEU A 226 2.87 -24.26 52.25
CA LEU A 226 2.02 -23.88 53.40
C LEU A 226 1.22 -22.58 53.24
N TYR A 227 1.09 -22.03 52.03
CA TYR A 227 0.08 -21.02 51.71
C TYR A 227 -0.42 -21.31 50.30
N GLY A 228 -1.48 -22.09 50.11
CA GLY A 228 -2.79 -21.80 50.64
C GLY A 228 -3.73 -21.62 49.46
N MET A 229 -4.14 -22.75 48.88
CA MET A 229 -5.29 -22.84 47.99
C MET A 229 -6.53 -22.22 48.65
N MET A 230 -7.34 -21.47 47.89
CA MET A 230 -8.83 -21.47 47.87
C MET A 230 -9.38 -20.39 46.89
N PRO A 231 -10.63 -20.49 46.38
CA PRO A 231 -10.90 -20.49 44.93
C PRO A 231 -12.02 -19.53 44.43
N GLN A 232 -12.30 -19.63 43.12
CA GLN A 232 -13.58 -19.48 42.37
C GLN A 232 -14.45 -18.20 42.44
N ASN A 233 -14.78 -17.71 41.22
CA ASN A 233 -16.03 -17.09 40.74
C ASN A 233 -16.59 -15.84 41.45
N LEU A 234 -16.57 -14.71 40.72
CA LEU A 234 -17.53 -13.62 40.90
C LEU A 234 -18.05 -13.16 39.53
N ILE A 235 -19.28 -13.58 39.25
CA ILE A 235 -20.19 -12.99 38.27
C ILE A 235 -20.68 -11.69 38.91
N THR A 236 -20.50 -10.54 38.25
CA THR A 236 -21.35 -9.37 38.55
C THR A 236 -21.64 -8.58 37.29
N ASN A 237 -22.93 -8.43 37.10
CA ASN A 237 -23.62 -7.69 36.05
C ASN A 237 -23.52 -6.20 36.40
N GLY A 238 -22.81 -5.42 35.59
CA GLY A 238 -22.64 -3.97 35.75
C GLY A 238 -23.34 -3.23 34.62
N THR A 239 -24.55 -2.77 34.89
CA THR A 239 -25.33 -1.84 34.07
C THR A 239 -24.62 -0.49 33.95
N ASN A 240 -24.17 -0.13 32.74
CA ASN A 240 -23.73 1.24 32.44
C ASN A 240 -24.93 2.05 31.89
N PRO A 241 -25.21 3.26 32.41
CA PRO A 241 -26.23 4.15 31.84
C PRO A 241 -25.74 4.80 30.53
N PRO A 242 -26.65 5.18 29.61
CA PRO A 242 -26.25 5.79 28.34
C PRO A 242 -26.10 7.31 28.50
N GLU A 243 -24.88 7.82 28.58
CA GLU A 243 -24.62 9.23 28.30
C GLU A 243 -24.50 9.45 26.78
N ILE A 244 -25.65 9.76 26.19
CA ILE A 244 -25.91 10.91 25.33
C ILE A 244 -24.68 11.45 24.56
N TYR A 245 -24.40 10.85 23.40
CA TYR A 245 -23.71 11.54 22.31
C TYR A 245 -24.68 11.68 21.12
N SER A 246 -25.53 12.70 21.21
CA SER A 246 -26.39 13.13 20.10
C SER A 246 -25.58 14.03 19.15
N TRP A 247 -25.15 13.49 18.01
CA TRP A 247 -24.73 14.29 16.86
C TRP A 247 -26.00 14.60 16.05
N ALA A 248 -26.57 15.79 16.24
CA ALA A 248 -27.64 16.30 15.38
C ALA A 248 -27.16 17.60 14.71
N PRO A 249 -27.38 17.79 13.40
CA PRO A 249 -26.99 19.01 12.72
C PRO A 249 -27.93 20.17 13.07
N GLY A 250 -27.35 21.36 13.23
CA GLY A 250 -28.04 22.59 13.63
C GLY A 250 -29.12 23.04 12.64
N ARG A 251 -30.24 23.51 13.18
CA ARG A 251 -31.34 24.13 12.43
C ARG A 251 -30.91 25.49 11.87
N THR A 252 -31.29 25.75 10.62
CA THR A 252 -31.15 27.05 9.94
C THR A 252 -32.17 28.05 10.48
N MET A 253 -31.72 29.24 10.88
CA MET A 253 -32.58 30.38 11.22
C MET A 253 -32.98 31.14 9.95
N SER A 254 -34.28 31.35 9.75
CA SER A 254 -34.83 32.25 8.72
C SER A 254 -34.72 33.70 9.17
N LYS A 255 -34.21 34.56 8.28
CA LYS A 255 -34.04 36.00 8.49
C LYS A 255 -35.33 36.76 8.16
N THR A 256 -35.80 37.60 9.08
CA THR A 256 -36.67 38.75 8.80
C THR A 256 -35.79 39.96 8.51
#